data_AF-A0A7Y5J6S3-F1
#
_entry.id   AF-A0A7Y5J6S3-F1
#
_cell.length_a   1.000
_cell.length_b   1.000
_cell.length_c   1.000
_cell.angle_alpha   90.00
_cell.angle_beta   90.00
_cell.angle_gamma   90.00
#
_symmetry.space_group_name_H-M   'P 1'
#
loop_
_entity.id
_entity.type
_entity.pdbx_description
1 polymer ?
#
loop_
_entity_poly.entity_id
_entity_poly.type
_entity_poly.pdbx_seq_one_letter_code
_entity_poly.pdbx_strand_id
1 'polypeptide(L)'
;MRRMFFLGYACMACLLLTTACGEEAAFRRWERDWEKTPRPVYPTAVEGVIPTAAEIGNELELYRELAGRLHAINPSALDENKRQRWTRYTAELKAALESREYLSTDPAAFHIGGTLAPLLEGDSGKAAQRMQRIGECLEKTPAYYETAKQLLKRPEPARTLEAIEKQLQTLRLLRESLPVQLAAASLDEATEQRILEKAYQAKLAVKDYLAFCESLHFEQQRPRHSLFSFIRKPHLADICQLPAPCIACGPHPLETNDVGVLESFQHSSERAGPGNQR
;
A
#
# COMPACT_ATOMS: atom_id res chain seq x y z
N MET A 1 46.96 -53.30 2.77
CA MET A 1 46.67 -52.60 1.49
C MET A 1 45.39 -53.18 0.89
N ARG A 2 44.51 -52.35 0.30
CA ARG A 2 43.20 -52.66 -0.35
C ARG A 2 41.93 -52.39 0.47
N ARG A 3 41.57 -51.11 0.64
CA ARG A 3 40.18 -50.61 0.77
C ARG A 3 40.15 -49.13 0.37
N MET A 4 39.86 -48.78 -0.90
CA MET A 4 39.66 -47.36 -1.30
C MET A 4 39.01 -47.08 -2.68
N PHE A 5 38.22 -47.97 -3.30
CA PHE A 5 37.75 -47.75 -4.69
C PHE A 5 36.25 -47.98 -4.98
N PHE A 6 35.35 -47.82 -4.01
CA PHE A 6 33.90 -48.08 -4.24
C PHE A 6 32.93 -46.90 -4.01
N LEU A 7 33.41 -45.67 -3.77
CA LEU A 7 32.52 -44.50 -3.60
C LEU A 7 32.30 -43.64 -4.85
N GLY A 8 32.88 -43.99 -6.01
CA GLY A 8 32.82 -43.12 -7.21
C GLY A 8 31.60 -43.30 -8.13
N TYR A 9 31.00 -44.49 -8.19
CA TYR A 9 30.00 -44.80 -9.23
C TYR A 9 28.54 -44.51 -8.85
N ALA A 10 28.23 -44.38 -7.56
CA ALA A 10 26.88 -44.05 -7.11
C ALA A 10 26.51 -42.57 -7.35
N CYS A 11 27.50 -41.66 -7.46
CA CYS A 11 27.25 -40.23 -7.63
C CYS A 11 26.94 -39.84 -9.10
N MET A 12 27.50 -40.55 -10.09
CA MET A 12 27.25 -40.25 -11.51
C MET A 12 25.88 -40.75 -12.01
N ALA A 13 25.37 -41.87 -11.50
CA ALA A 13 24.07 -42.40 -11.93
C ALA A 13 22.89 -41.51 -11.48
N CYS A 14 23.03 -40.81 -10.34
CA CYS A 14 22.01 -39.89 -9.86
C CYS A 14 21.98 -38.57 -10.66
N LEU A 15 23.09 -38.18 -11.30
CA LEU A 15 23.19 -37.01 -12.17
C LEU A 15 22.64 -37.26 -13.59
N LEU A 16 22.57 -38.51 -14.05
CA LEU A 16 22.05 -38.85 -15.39
C LEU A 16 20.52 -39.12 -15.40
N LEU A 17 19.92 -39.45 -14.26
CA LEU A 17 18.48 -39.66 -14.16
C LEU A 17 17.69 -38.34 -14.03
N THR A 18 18.32 -37.25 -13.59
CA THR A 18 17.70 -35.92 -13.61
C THR A 18 17.64 -35.30 -15.01
N THR A 19 18.53 -35.71 -15.93
CA THR A 19 18.55 -35.23 -17.32
C THR A 19 17.57 -35.94 -18.27
N ALA A 20 16.96 -37.06 -17.85
CA ALA A 20 16.06 -37.83 -18.71
C ALA A 20 14.64 -37.26 -18.83
N CYS A 21 14.26 -36.33 -17.96
CA CYS A 21 13.05 -35.53 -18.15
C CYS A 21 13.40 -34.33 -19.03
N GLY A 22 13.44 -34.52 -20.36
CA GLY A 22 13.73 -33.45 -21.33
C GLY A 22 12.83 -32.22 -21.21
N GLU A 23 13.13 -31.18 -22.00
CA GLU A 23 12.49 -29.86 -21.97
C GLU A 23 10.95 -29.92 -22.00
N GLU A 24 10.37 -30.88 -22.70
CA GLU A 24 8.91 -31.07 -22.72
C GLU A 24 8.32 -31.47 -21.36
N ALA A 25 9.04 -32.28 -20.58
CA ALA A 25 8.60 -32.69 -19.25
C ALA A 25 8.75 -31.52 -18.26
N ALA A 26 9.80 -30.70 -18.41
CA ALA A 26 9.97 -29.47 -17.65
C ALA A 26 8.84 -28.47 -17.94
N PHE A 27 8.51 -28.24 -19.22
CA PHE A 27 7.42 -27.38 -19.62
C PHE A 27 6.06 -27.86 -19.11
N ARG A 28 5.74 -29.16 -19.23
CA ARG A 28 4.50 -29.72 -18.69
C ARG A 28 4.38 -29.60 -17.17
N ARG A 29 5.49 -29.71 -16.43
CA ARG A 29 5.49 -29.47 -14.98
C ARG A 29 5.19 -28.01 -14.69
N TRP A 30 5.85 -27.10 -15.41
CA TRP A 30 5.62 -25.67 -15.26
C TRP A 30 4.17 -25.28 -15.59
N GLU A 31 3.59 -25.79 -16.69
CA GLU A 31 2.19 -25.52 -17.07
C GLU A 31 1.21 -25.88 -15.94
N ARG A 32 1.39 -27.04 -15.30
CA ARG A 32 0.54 -27.45 -14.18
C ARG A 32 0.67 -26.56 -12.95
N ASP A 33 1.86 -26.02 -12.69
CA ASP A 33 2.08 -25.12 -11.57
C ASP A 33 1.46 -23.75 -11.87
N TRP A 34 1.60 -23.28 -13.13
CA TRP A 34 0.96 -22.05 -13.61
C TRP A 34 -0.57 -22.11 -13.56
N GLU A 35 -1.18 -23.24 -13.94
CA GLU A 35 -2.64 -23.43 -13.88
C GLU A 35 -3.20 -23.41 -12.45
N LYS A 36 -2.40 -23.82 -11.47
CA LYS A 36 -2.78 -23.79 -10.04
C LYS A 36 -2.48 -22.46 -9.37
N THR A 37 -1.68 -21.62 -10.01
CA THR A 37 -1.29 -20.32 -9.45
C THR A 37 -2.53 -19.42 -9.44
N PRO A 38 -2.89 -18.81 -8.29
CA PRO A 38 -4.00 -17.88 -8.21
C PRO A 38 -3.85 -16.80 -9.27
N ARG A 39 -4.89 -16.57 -10.08
CA ARG A 39 -4.88 -15.46 -11.02
C ARG A 39 -5.15 -14.17 -10.24
N PRO A 40 -4.42 -13.09 -10.55
CA PRO A 40 -4.60 -11.84 -9.84
C PRO A 40 -6.03 -11.34 -10.00
N VAL A 41 -6.69 -11.12 -8.87
CA VAL A 41 -7.78 -10.16 -8.75
C VAL A 41 -7.17 -9.00 -7.98
N TYR A 42 -6.33 -8.18 -8.65
CA TYR A 42 -5.67 -7.06 -7.96
C TYR A 42 -6.62 -5.87 -7.80
N PRO A 43 -6.50 -5.15 -6.68
CA PRO A 43 -7.65 -4.89 -5.86
C PRO A 43 -8.31 -3.63 -6.36
N THR A 44 -9.43 -3.80 -7.04
CA THR A 44 -10.55 -2.94 -6.67
C THR A 44 -10.98 -3.41 -5.28
N ALA A 45 -11.16 -2.52 -4.29
CA ALA A 45 -11.63 -2.91 -2.96
C ALA A 45 -13.08 -3.44 -2.96
N VAL A 46 -13.60 -3.75 -4.15
CA VAL A 46 -14.98 -4.08 -4.49
C VAL A 46 -15.36 -5.50 -4.04
N GLU A 47 -14.36 -6.39 -3.78
CA GLU A 47 -14.62 -7.78 -3.35
C GLU A 47 -14.13 -8.11 -1.93
N GLY A 48 -13.73 -7.09 -1.17
CA GLY A 48 -13.54 -7.24 0.27
C GLY A 48 -12.39 -8.12 0.73
N VAL A 49 -11.45 -8.52 -0.13
CA VAL A 49 -10.18 -9.10 0.31
C VAL A 49 -9.07 -8.15 -0.08
N ILE A 50 -8.52 -7.49 0.94
CA ILE A 50 -7.33 -6.68 0.78
C ILE A 50 -6.16 -7.59 1.14
N PRO A 51 -5.33 -7.98 0.17
CA PRO A 51 -4.18 -8.82 0.47
C PRO A 51 -3.21 -8.04 1.37
N THR A 52 -2.64 -8.72 2.35
CA THR A 52 -1.59 -8.21 3.24
C THR A 52 -0.27 -8.04 2.48
N ALA A 53 0.65 -7.22 3.02
CA ALA A 53 1.95 -7.03 2.38
C ALA A 53 2.74 -8.34 2.27
N ALA A 54 2.57 -9.23 3.24
CA ALA A 54 3.16 -10.56 3.24
C ALA A 54 2.57 -11.42 2.11
N GLU A 55 1.26 -11.40 1.89
CA GLU A 55 0.62 -12.14 0.80
C GLU A 55 1.06 -11.63 -0.56
N ILE A 56 1.08 -10.31 -0.77
CA ILE A 56 1.59 -9.70 -2.01
C ILE A 56 3.07 -10.05 -2.21
N GLY A 57 3.88 -9.99 -1.15
CA GLY A 57 5.29 -10.38 -1.19
C GLY A 57 5.49 -11.84 -1.56
N ASN A 58 4.77 -12.76 -0.91
CA ASN A 58 4.81 -14.20 -1.19
C ASN A 58 4.37 -14.51 -2.62
N GLU A 59 3.32 -13.82 -3.08
CA GLU A 59 2.84 -13.96 -4.44
C GLU A 59 3.89 -13.46 -5.44
N LEU A 60 4.46 -12.27 -5.27
CA LEU A 60 5.55 -11.76 -6.11
C LEU A 60 6.73 -12.74 -6.21
N GLU A 61 7.15 -13.33 -5.08
CA GLU A 61 8.20 -14.34 -5.07
C GLU A 61 7.81 -15.61 -5.84
N LEU A 62 6.57 -16.09 -5.68
CA LEU A 62 6.05 -17.21 -6.46
C LEU A 62 6.09 -16.91 -7.98
N TYR A 63 5.67 -15.72 -8.39
CA TYR A 63 5.71 -15.31 -9.80
C TYR A 63 7.15 -15.21 -10.33
N ARG A 64 8.09 -14.71 -9.54
CA ARG A 64 9.52 -14.66 -9.89
C ARG A 64 10.12 -16.06 -10.02
N GLU A 65 9.77 -16.97 -9.13
CA GLU A 65 10.19 -18.37 -9.20
C GLU A 65 9.66 -19.02 -10.50
N LEU A 66 8.37 -18.86 -10.79
CA LEU A 66 7.76 -19.38 -12.02
C LEU A 66 8.43 -18.78 -13.27
N ALA A 67 8.81 -17.51 -13.25
CA ALA A 67 9.51 -16.86 -14.35
C ALA A 67 10.91 -17.45 -14.54
N GLY A 68 11.67 -17.61 -13.47
CA GLY A 68 12.98 -18.26 -13.51
C GLY A 68 12.90 -19.67 -14.09
N ARG A 69 11.91 -20.46 -13.66
CA ARG A 69 11.67 -21.82 -14.17
C ARG A 69 11.25 -21.84 -15.64
N LEU A 70 10.41 -20.91 -16.09
CA LEU A 70 9.99 -20.82 -17.49
C LEU A 70 11.16 -20.43 -18.41
N HIS A 71 11.98 -19.48 -17.96
CA HIS A 71 13.15 -19.01 -18.72
C HIS A 71 14.28 -20.04 -18.80
N ALA A 72 14.35 -20.97 -17.84
CA ALA A 72 15.30 -22.08 -17.88
C ALA A 72 14.97 -23.12 -18.96
N ILE A 73 13.73 -23.14 -19.48
CA ILE A 73 13.31 -24.06 -20.54
C ILE A 73 13.84 -23.57 -21.89
N ASN A 74 14.52 -24.43 -22.64
CA ASN A 74 14.99 -24.10 -23.99
C ASN A 74 13.82 -24.18 -25.01
N PRO A 75 13.30 -23.05 -25.53
CA PRO A 75 12.12 -23.07 -26.41
C PRO A 75 12.41 -23.73 -27.77
N SER A 76 13.67 -23.78 -28.21
CA SER A 76 14.06 -24.43 -29.47
C SER A 76 13.95 -25.96 -29.43
N ALA A 77 13.98 -26.54 -28.23
CA ALA A 77 13.83 -27.97 -27.99
C ALA A 77 12.35 -28.40 -27.83
N LEU A 78 11.41 -27.45 -27.83
CA LEU A 78 9.98 -27.72 -27.80
C LEU A 78 9.42 -27.89 -29.22
N ASP A 79 8.40 -28.74 -29.37
CA ASP A 79 7.61 -28.75 -30.60
C ASP A 79 6.88 -27.42 -30.84
N GLU A 80 6.40 -27.20 -32.06
CA GLU A 80 5.79 -25.94 -32.48
C GLU A 80 4.59 -25.53 -31.61
N ASN A 81 3.72 -26.47 -31.25
CA ASN A 81 2.54 -26.17 -30.41
C ASN A 81 2.98 -25.72 -29.01
N LYS A 82 3.90 -26.46 -28.39
CA LYS A 82 4.44 -26.12 -27.07
C LYS A 82 5.20 -24.79 -27.10
N ARG A 83 5.92 -24.49 -28.18
CA ARG A 83 6.64 -23.22 -28.37
C ARG A 83 5.71 -22.02 -28.45
N GLN A 84 4.59 -22.15 -29.17
CA GLN A 84 3.56 -21.11 -29.21
C GLN A 84 2.96 -20.85 -27.81
N ARG A 85 2.66 -21.92 -27.06
CA ARG A 85 2.17 -21.78 -25.67
C ARG A 85 3.22 -21.16 -24.75
N TRP A 86 4.49 -21.56 -24.87
CA TRP A 86 5.59 -20.98 -24.10
C TRP A 86 5.70 -19.46 -24.33
N THR A 87 5.56 -19.00 -25.58
CA THR A 87 5.55 -17.56 -25.91
C THR A 87 4.38 -16.84 -25.26
N ARG A 88 3.16 -17.40 -25.35
CA ARG A 88 1.97 -16.84 -24.69
C ARG A 88 2.17 -16.73 -23.19
N TYR A 89 2.64 -17.80 -22.55
CA TYR A 89 2.85 -17.81 -21.11
C TYR A 89 3.96 -16.88 -20.63
N THR A 90 5.03 -16.73 -21.41
CA THR A 90 6.06 -15.73 -21.14
C THR A 90 5.45 -14.32 -21.10
N ALA A 91 4.57 -14.01 -22.06
CA ALA A 91 3.87 -12.72 -22.10
C ALA A 91 2.89 -12.55 -20.92
N GLU A 92 2.07 -13.56 -20.62
CA GLU A 92 1.13 -13.52 -19.49
C GLU A 92 1.86 -13.34 -18.15
N LEU A 93 2.94 -14.08 -17.93
CA LEU A 93 3.71 -14.04 -16.69
C LEU A 93 4.44 -12.71 -16.51
N LYS A 94 5.01 -12.18 -17.60
CA LYS A 94 5.59 -10.84 -17.61
C LYS A 94 4.55 -9.79 -17.23
N ALA A 95 3.37 -9.81 -17.87
CA ALA A 95 2.30 -8.88 -17.55
C ALA A 95 1.85 -9.00 -16.08
N ALA A 96 1.79 -10.22 -15.54
CA ALA A 96 1.43 -10.48 -14.15
C ALA A 96 2.49 -10.00 -13.14
N LEU A 97 3.78 -10.06 -13.49
CA LEU A 97 4.86 -9.48 -12.68
C LEU A 97 4.81 -7.95 -12.71
N GLU A 98 4.72 -7.37 -13.91
CA GLU A 98 4.63 -5.92 -14.09
C GLU A 98 3.42 -5.34 -13.34
N SER A 99 2.27 -6.02 -13.39
CA SER A 99 1.05 -5.65 -12.67
C SER A 99 1.15 -5.80 -11.14
N ARG A 100 2.28 -6.22 -10.58
CA ARG A 100 2.48 -6.30 -9.12
C ARG A 100 3.68 -5.50 -8.68
N GLU A 101 4.73 -5.47 -9.49
CA GLU A 101 5.93 -4.69 -9.20
C GLU A 101 5.63 -3.19 -9.19
N TYR A 102 4.67 -2.72 -9.99
CA TYR A 102 4.25 -1.30 -9.96
C TYR A 102 3.72 -0.86 -8.58
N LEU A 103 3.17 -1.78 -7.78
CA LEU A 103 2.69 -1.46 -6.43
C LEU A 103 3.83 -1.07 -5.48
N SER A 104 5.05 -1.47 -5.78
CA SER A 104 6.22 -1.08 -4.99
C SER A 104 6.72 0.34 -5.31
N THR A 105 6.24 0.93 -6.40
CA THR A 105 6.66 2.23 -6.92
C THR A 105 5.51 3.24 -7.08
N ASP A 106 4.25 2.80 -7.08
CA ASP A 106 3.08 3.63 -7.31
C ASP A 106 2.21 3.76 -6.06
N PRO A 107 2.46 4.77 -5.19
CA PRO A 107 1.60 5.03 -4.04
C PRO A 107 0.16 5.44 -4.43
N ALA A 108 -0.09 5.91 -5.65
CA ALA A 108 -1.41 6.33 -6.12
C ALA A 108 -2.30 5.14 -6.52
N ALA A 109 -1.72 3.95 -6.63
CA ALA A 109 -2.45 2.68 -6.74
C ALA A 109 -3.27 2.38 -5.48
N PHE A 110 -2.83 2.91 -4.33
CA PHE A 110 -3.48 2.66 -3.04
C PHE A 110 -4.47 3.77 -2.69
N HIS A 111 -5.72 3.63 -3.12
CA HIS A 111 -6.78 4.59 -2.75
C HIS A 111 -8.16 3.92 -2.69
N ILE A 112 -8.84 4.03 -1.55
CA ILE A 112 -10.20 3.49 -1.40
C ILE A 112 -11.25 4.32 -2.11
N GLY A 113 -10.94 5.57 -2.48
CA GLY A 113 -11.86 6.50 -3.15
C GLY A 113 -12.43 5.95 -4.45
N GLY A 114 -11.65 5.17 -5.22
CA GLY A 114 -12.13 4.54 -6.46
C GLY A 114 -13.21 3.47 -6.22
N THR A 115 -13.23 2.87 -5.02
CA THR A 115 -14.30 1.94 -4.61
C THR A 115 -15.47 2.68 -3.96
N LEU A 116 -15.19 3.69 -3.14
CA LEU A 116 -16.22 4.46 -2.45
C LEU A 116 -17.06 5.34 -3.37
N ALA A 117 -16.46 6.01 -4.37
CA ALA A 117 -17.20 6.96 -5.21
C ALA A 117 -18.38 6.30 -5.95
N PRO A 118 -18.21 5.19 -6.69
CA PRO A 118 -19.34 4.50 -7.32
C PRO A 118 -20.38 3.98 -6.32
N LEU A 119 -19.95 3.58 -5.11
CA LEU A 119 -20.87 3.18 -4.05
C LEU A 119 -21.62 4.36 -3.45
N LEU A 120 -21.09 5.58 -3.47
CA LEU A 120 -21.75 6.77 -2.93
C LEU A 120 -22.61 7.49 -3.98
N GLU A 121 -22.26 7.37 -5.26
CA GLU A 121 -22.94 8.02 -6.38
C GLU A 121 -24.03 7.14 -7.02
N GLY A 122 -23.86 5.82 -7.00
CA GLY A 122 -24.65 4.92 -7.83
C GLY A 122 -26.01 4.51 -7.27
N ASP A 123 -26.99 4.36 -8.17
CA ASP A 123 -28.30 3.73 -7.94
C ASP A 123 -28.23 2.18 -7.81
N SER A 124 -27.03 1.62 -7.67
CA SER A 124 -26.81 0.18 -7.70
C SER A 124 -27.32 -0.51 -6.42
N GLY A 125 -28.50 -1.12 -6.52
CA GLY A 125 -29.10 -1.94 -5.46
C GLY A 125 -29.85 -1.14 -4.40
N LYS A 126 -30.37 -1.86 -3.40
CA LYS A 126 -31.11 -1.28 -2.28
C LYS A 126 -30.16 -0.48 -1.39
N ALA A 127 -30.57 0.70 -0.91
CA ALA A 127 -29.75 1.60 -0.10
C ALA A 127 -29.06 0.89 1.09
N ALA A 128 -29.77 0.00 1.78
CA ALA A 128 -29.21 -0.80 2.88
C ALA A 128 -28.04 -1.71 2.45
N GLN A 129 -28.15 -2.37 1.30
CA GLN A 129 -27.07 -3.24 0.78
C GLN A 129 -25.84 -2.42 0.37
N ARG A 130 -26.06 -1.24 -0.20
CA ARG A 130 -25.01 -0.28 -0.53
C ARG A 130 -24.28 0.19 0.74
N MET A 131 -25.02 0.59 1.78
CA MET A 131 -24.46 0.99 3.07
C MET A 131 -23.70 -0.15 3.77
N GLN A 132 -24.17 -1.39 3.66
CA GLN A 132 -23.44 -2.56 4.14
C GLN A 132 -22.08 -2.68 3.46
N ARG A 133 -22.03 -2.61 2.12
CA ARG A 133 -20.77 -2.69 1.35
C ARG A 133 -19.81 -1.54 1.68
N ILE A 134 -20.35 -0.33 1.86
CA ILE A 134 -19.55 0.81 2.34
C ILE A 134 -18.97 0.51 3.72
N GLY A 135 -19.79 0.03 4.66
CA GLY A 135 -19.34 -0.37 5.99
C GLY A 135 -18.22 -1.41 5.95
N GLU A 136 -18.33 -2.43 5.10
CA GLU A 136 -17.29 -3.46 4.91
C GLU A 136 -15.99 -2.89 4.32
N CYS A 137 -16.09 -1.93 3.39
CA CYS A 137 -14.94 -1.23 2.82
C CYS A 137 -14.22 -0.36 3.87
N LEU A 138 -14.98 0.41 4.64
CA LEU A 138 -14.46 1.28 5.70
C LEU A 138 -13.75 0.48 6.80
N GLU A 139 -14.32 -0.66 7.19
CA GLU A 139 -13.72 -1.57 8.18
C GLU A 139 -12.33 -2.07 7.78
N LYS A 140 -12.12 -2.34 6.49
CA LYS A 140 -10.85 -2.87 5.96
C LYS A 140 -9.82 -1.80 5.66
N THR A 141 -10.22 -0.52 5.70
CA THR A 141 -9.38 0.61 5.29
C THR A 141 -8.08 0.74 6.11
N PRO A 142 -8.06 0.56 7.45
CA PRO A 142 -6.81 0.67 8.21
C PRO A 142 -5.76 -0.36 7.77
N ALA A 143 -6.15 -1.65 7.70
CA ALA A 143 -5.24 -2.72 7.29
C ALA A 143 -4.73 -2.56 5.84
N TYR A 144 -5.56 -1.99 4.96
CA TYR A 144 -5.19 -1.64 3.59
C TYR A 144 -4.03 -0.67 3.51
N TYR A 145 -4.12 0.45 4.22
CA TYR A 145 -3.06 1.47 4.15
C TYR A 145 -1.81 1.05 4.91
N GLU A 146 -1.91 0.26 5.98
CA GLU A 146 -0.73 -0.37 6.60
C GLU A 146 0.01 -1.27 5.63
N THR A 147 -0.74 -2.09 4.87
CA THR A 147 -0.16 -2.92 3.82
C THR A 147 0.49 -2.09 2.73
N ALA A 148 -0.18 -1.02 2.27
CA ALA A 148 0.36 -0.12 1.25
C ALA A 148 1.73 0.45 1.66
N LYS A 149 1.86 0.94 2.90
CA LYS A 149 3.12 1.48 3.43
C LYS A 149 4.25 0.44 3.42
N GLN A 150 3.94 -0.83 3.71
CA GLN A 150 4.93 -1.92 3.73
C GLN A 150 5.39 -2.35 2.33
N LEU A 151 4.52 -2.20 1.32
CA LEU A 151 4.82 -2.61 -0.06
C LEU A 151 5.64 -1.59 -0.82
N LEU A 152 5.48 -0.31 -0.51
CA LEU A 152 6.20 0.78 -1.16
C LEU A 152 7.68 0.74 -0.77
N LYS A 153 8.55 0.65 -1.78
CA LYS A 153 10.02 0.59 -1.60
C LYS A 153 10.74 1.74 -2.26
N ARG A 154 10.33 2.11 -3.47
CA ARG A 154 10.94 3.18 -4.27
C ARG A 154 9.84 3.95 -5.01
N PRO A 155 9.01 4.69 -4.27
CA PRO A 155 7.90 5.41 -4.86
C PRO A 155 8.39 6.43 -5.89
N GLU A 156 7.68 6.52 -7.01
CA GLU A 156 7.93 7.50 -8.06
C GLU A 156 7.39 8.87 -7.64
N PRO A 157 8.14 9.97 -7.86
CA PRO A 157 7.71 11.30 -7.41
C PRO A 157 6.37 11.75 -8.00
N ALA A 158 6.15 11.53 -9.29
CA ALA A 158 4.89 11.88 -9.96
C ALA A 158 3.70 11.11 -9.38
N ARG A 159 3.87 9.81 -9.12
CA ARG A 159 2.85 8.98 -8.48
C ARG A 159 2.60 9.36 -7.02
N THR A 160 3.63 9.81 -6.31
CA THR A 160 3.49 10.29 -4.93
C THR A 160 2.58 11.52 -4.84
N LEU A 161 2.73 12.47 -5.77
CA LEU A 161 1.82 13.62 -5.88
C LEU A 161 0.38 13.20 -6.22
N GLU A 162 0.21 12.32 -7.20
CA GLU A 162 -1.11 11.78 -7.57
C GLU A 162 -1.78 11.08 -6.36
N ALA A 163 -1.00 10.37 -5.54
CA ALA A 163 -1.50 9.71 -4.34
C ALA A 163 -2.07 10.72 -3.33
N ILE A 164 -1.34 11.83 -3.09
CA ILE A 164 -1.76 12.92 -2.20
C ILE A 164 -3.12 13.48 -2.66
N GLU A 165 -3.26 13.78 -3.95
CA GLU A 165 -4.50 14.29 -4.53
C GLU A 165 -5.67 13.31 -4.34
N LYS A 166 -5.45 12.02 -4.63
CA LYS A 166 -6.47 10.97 -4.45
C LYS A 166 -6.88 10.78 -2.99
N GLN A 167 -5.95 10.88 -2.04
CA GLN A 167 -6.30 10.80 -0.61
C GLN A 167 -7.12 12.02 -0.18
N LEU A 168 -6.77 13.22 -0.63
CA LEU A 168 -7.55 14.42 -0.36
C LEU A 168 -8.98 14.32 -0.92
N GLN A 169 -9.14 13.78 -2.13
CA GLN A 169 -10.46 13.50 -2.71
C GLN A 169 -11.24 12.47 -1.88
N THR A 170 -10.57 11.40 -1.43
CA THR A 170 -11.18 10.38 -0.57
C THR A 170 -11.67 10.98 0.75
N LEU A 171 -10.89 11.87 1.38
CA LEU A 171 -11.31 12.57 2.59
C LEU A 171 -12.53 13.46 2.36
N ARG A 172 -12.66 14.10 1.19
CA ARG A 172 -13.85 14.87 0.82
C ARG A 172 -15.08 13.97 0.70
N LEU A 173 -14.97 12.83 0.01
CA LEU A 173 -16.07 11.84 -0.09
C LEU A 173 -16.56 11.37 1.29
N LEU A 174 -15.63 11.04 2.19
CA LEU A 174 -15.95 10.60 3.56
C LEU A 174 -16.59 11.71 4.41
N ARG A 175 -16.26 12.97 4.14
CA ARG A 175 -16.78 14.12 4.90
C ARG A 175 -18.13 14.59 4.38
N GLU A 176 -18.30 14.65 3.06
CA GLU A 176 -19.40 15.37 2.42
C GLU A 176 -20.46 14.40 1.90
N SER A 177 -20.05 13.36 1.17
CA SER A 177 -20.98 12.45 0.50
C SER A 177 -21.53 11.37 1.43
N LEU A 178 -20.68 10.77 2.28
CA LEU A 178 -21.09 9.67 3.15
C LEU A 178 -22.23 10.04 4.12
N PRO A 179 -22.21 11.17 4.86
CA PRO A 179 -23.31 11.51 5.75
C PRO A 179 -24.64 11.70 5.04
N VAL A 180 -24.61 12.30 3.84
CA VAL A 180 -25.82 12.49 3.01
C VAL A 180 -26.42 11.14 2.60
N GLN A 181 -25.56 10.19 2.20
CA GLN A 181 -26.01 8.85 1.81
C GLN A 181 -26.50 8.02 3.00
N LEU A 182 -25.91 8.17 4.18
CA LEU A 182 -26.38 7.53 5.41
C LEU A 182 -27.78 8.02 5.79
N ALA A 183 -28.00 9.33 5.80
CA ALA A 183 -29.31 9.92 6.09
C ALA A 183 -30.38 9.46 5.10
N ALA A 184 -30.03 9.32 3.81
CA ALA A 184 -30.95 8.85 2.77
C ALA A 184 -31.29 7.35 2.90
N ALA A 185 -30.43 6.54 3.52
CA ALA A 185 -30.58 5.09 3.56
C ALA A 185 -31.64 4.61 4.56
N SER A 186 -32.16 5.48 5.45
CA SER A 186 -33.19 5.15 6.45
C SER A 186 -32.85 3.90 7.28
N LEU A 187 -31.59 3.83 7.73
CA LEU A 187 -31.09 2.73 8.58
C LEU A 187 -31.61 2.88 10.01
N ASP A 188 -31.52 1.80 10.80
CA ASP A 188 -31.66 1.93 12.25
C ASP A 188 -30.44 2.64 12.85
N GLU A 189 -30.66 3.34 13.97
CA GLU A 189 -29.65 4.16 14.66
C GLU A 189 -28.38 3.36 15.01
N ALA A 190 -28.52 2.08 15.40
CA ALA A 190 -27.38 1.26 15.77
C ALA A 190 -26.51 0.91 14.55
N THR A 191 -27.13 0.61 13.40
CA THR A 191 -26.40 0.36 12.16
C THR A 191 -25.71 1.62 11.64
N GLU A 192 -26.41 2.77 11.65
CA GLU A 192 -25.84 4.05 11.25
C GLU A 192 -24.61 4.42 12.10
N GLN A 193 -24.73 4.32 13.43
CA GLN A 193 -23.64 4.62 14.35
C GLN A 193 -22.42 3.72 14.13
N ARG A 194 -22.63 2.43 13.83
CA ARG A 194 -21.53 1.51 13.48
C ARG A 194 -20.81 1.93 12.21
N ILE A 195 -21.53 2.40 11.19
CA ILE A 195 -20.90 2.87 9.95
C ILE A 195 -20.13 4.17 10.20
N LEU A 196 -20.67 5.09 11.01
CA LEU A 196 -19.98 6.32 11.38
C LEU A 196 -18.68 6.07 12.16
N GLU A 197 -18.68 5.10 13.07
CA GLU A 197 -17.45 4.68 13.78
C GLU A 197 -16.41 4.13 12.81
N LYS A 198 -16.81 3.23 11.90
CA LYS A 198 -15.92 2.71 10.84
C LYS A 198 -15.40 3.83 9.95
N ALA A 199 -16.24 4.81 9.59
CA ALA A 199 -15.85 5.97 8.81
C ALA A 199 -14.83 6.85 9.55
N TYR A 200 -14.95 6.98 10.87
CA TYR A 200 -13.96 7.68 11.69
C TYR A 200 -12.60 6.99 11.62
N GLN A 201 -12.54 5.68 11.84
CA GLN A 201 -11.29 4.90 11.74
C GLN A 201 -10.69 4.96 10.34
N ALA A 202 -11.52 4.84 9.29
CA ALA A 202 -11.08 4.98 7.90
C ALA A 202 -10.49 6.37 7.61
N LYS A 203 -11.12 7.46 8.12
CA LYS A 203 -10.56 8.82 7.97
C LYS A 203 -9.19 8.96 8.62
N LEU A 204 -8.97 8.35 9.79
CA LEU A 204 -7.65 8.36 10.44
C LEU A 204 -6.61 7.63 9.58
N ALA A 205 -6.94 6.44 9.07
CA ALA A 205 -6.04 5.68 8.20
C ALA A 205 -5.72 6.41 6.87
N VAL A 206 -6.70 7.07 6.24
CA VAL A 206 -6.47 7.88 5.03
C VAL A 206 -5.56 9.07 5.33
N LYS A 207 -5.76 9.76 6.47
CA LYS A 207 -4.89 10.87 6.89
C LYS A 207 -3.47 10.42 7.20
N ASP A 208 -3.31 9.28 7.87
CA ASP A 208 -2.00 8.69 8.16
C ASP A 208 -1.26 8.35 6.85
N TYR A 209 -1.93 7.71 5.90
CA TYR A 209 -1.35 7.42 4.59
C TYR A 209 -1.05 8.68 3.77
N LEU A 210 -1.89 9.71 3.86
CA LEU A 210 -1.63 11.02 3.26
C LEU A 210 -0.33 11.63 3.82
N ALA A 211 -0.17 11.66 5.15
CA ALA A 211 1.04 12.17 5.80
C ALA A 211 2.29 11.36 5.42
N PHE A 212 2.15 10.04 5.26
CA PHE A 212 3.20 9.18 4.73
C PHE A 212 3.60 9.58 3.30
N CYS A 213 2.64 9.78 2.38
CA CYS A 213 2.91 10.22 1.01
C CYS A 213 3.54 11.63 0.96
N GLU A 214 3.10 12.56 1.80
CA GLU A 214 3.71 13.90 1.91
C GLU A 214 5.18 13.80 2.37
N SER A 215 5.47 12.90 3.31
CA SER A 215 6.83 12.64 3.78
C SER A 215 7.72 12.08 2.67
N LEU A 216 7.22 11.10 1.89
CA LEU A 216 7.91 10.57 0.72
C LEU A 216 8.20 11.66 -0.31
N HIS A 217 7.22 12.52 -0.57
CA HIS A 217 7.37 13.61 -1.54
C HIS A 217 8.47 14.59 -1.10
N PHE A 218 8.47 14.97 0.18
CA PHE A 218 9.48 15.84 0.75
C PHE A 218 10.89 15.24 0.65
N GLU A 219 11.04 13.94 0.93
CA GLU A 219 12.32 13.24 0.79
C GLU A 219 12.82 13.20 -0.67
N GLN A 220 11.92 12.97 -1.62
CA GLN A 220 12.25 12.94 -3.06
C GLN A 220 12.70 14.31 -3.60
N GLN A 221 12.15 15.40 -3.05
CA GLN A 221 12.53 16.76 -3.44
C GLN A 221 13.90 17.18 -2.91
N ARG A 222 14.41 16.54 -1.85
CA ARG A 222 15.72 16.89 -1.31
C ARG A 222 16.79 16.65 -2.39
N PRO A 223 17.57 17.67 -2.78
CA PRO A 223 18.65 17.49 -3.72
C PRO A 223 19.56 16.37 -3.20
N ARG A 224 19.84 15.35 -4.02
CA ARG A 224 20.82 14.29 -3.68
C ARG A 224 22.25 14.82 -3.52
N HIS A 225 22.45 16.13 -3.59
CA HIS A 225 23.72 16.80 -3.50
C HIS A 225 24.06 17.15 -2.05
N SER A 226 25.27 16.77 -1.63
CA SER A 226 26.01 17.30 -0.48
C SER A 226 25.86 16.61 0.89
N LEU A 227 25.89 15.27 0.97
CA LEU A 227 26.49 14.63 2.16
C LEU A 227 28.00 14.39 2.03
N PHE A 228 28.60 14.64 0.86
CA PHE A 228 30.04 14.45 0.63
C PHE A 228 30.87 15.73 0.41
N SER A 229 30.26 16.93 0.40
CA SER A 229 30.98 18.19 0.16
C SER A 229 31.27 19.02 1.42
N PHE A 230 30.90 18.56 2.63
CA PHE A 230 31.11 19.31 3.88
C PHE A 230 32.05 18.64 4.89
N ILE A 231 33.00 17.81 4.42
CA ILE A 231 34.27 17.60 5.12
C ILE A 231 35.36 18.39 4.37
N ARG A 232 35.20 19.70 4.24
CA ARG A 232 36.40 20.55 4.20
C ARG A 232 36.93 20.54 5.62
N LYS A 233 38.05 19.84 5.84
CA LYS A 233 38.86 20.01 7.05
C LYS A 233 38.97 21.53 7.29
N PRO A 234 38.59 22.05 8.47
CA PRO A 234 38.91 23.43 8.78
C PRO A 234 40.43 23.56 8.66
N HIS A 235 40.89 24.41 7.75
CA HIS A 235 42.28 24.80 7.71
C HIS A 235 42.52 25.52 9.05
N LEU A 236 43.33 24.93 9.92
CA LEU A 236 43.66 25.37 11.28
C LEU A 236 44.35 26.75 11.36
N ALA A 237 44.30 27.57 10.31
CA ALA A 237 45.05 28.81 10.21
C ALA A 237 44.27 30.07 10.65
N ASP A 238 42.94 30.01 10.81
CA ASP A 238 42.14 31.21 11.08
C ASP A 238 41.64 31.38 12.53
N ILE A 239 42.11 30.55 13.47
CA ILE A 239 41.80 30.70 14.90
C ILE A 239 42.88 31.58 15.55
N CYS A 240 42.95 32.87 15.22
CA CYS A 240 43.68 33.86 16.01
C CYS A 240 43.32 35.29 15.58
N GLN A 241 42.09 35.73 15.81
CA GLN A 241 41.74 37.16 15.93
C GLN A 241 40.28 37.30 16.42
N LEU A 242 40.08 37.15 17.73
CA LEU A 242 38.88 37.66 18.40
C LEU A 242 39.32 38.77 19.39
N PRO A 243 38.83 40.01 19.23
CA PRO A 243 38.95 41.02 20.28
C PRO A 243 38.00 40.72 21.45
N ALA A 244 38.42 41.19 22.63
CA ALA A 244 37.90 40.93 23.96
C ALA A 244 36.38 41.16 24.17
N PRO A 245 35.77 40.52 25.20
CA PRO A 245 34.35 40.65 25.52
C PRO A 245 34.03 42.01 26.19
N CYS A 246 33.12 42.78 25.58
CA CYS A 246 32.45 43.88 26.27
C CYS A 246 31.33 43.33 27.16
N ILE A 247 31.52 43.48 28.47
CA ILE A 247 30.53 43.23 29.52
C ILE A 247 29.55 44.40 29.51
N ALA A 248 28.31 44.18 29.06
CA ALA A 248 27.18 45.07 29.34
C ALA A 248 25.85 44.32 29.14
N CYS A 249 25.47 43.50 30.12
CA CYS A 249 24.09 43.01 30.26
C CYS A 249 23.34 43.94 31.22
N GLY A 250 22.43 44.76 30.68
CA GLY A 250 21.37 45.42 31.46
C GLY A 250 20.15 44.50 31.58
N PRO A 251 19.33 44.64 32.64
CA PRO A 251 18.16 43.79 32.85
C PRO A 251 17.01 44.18 31.92
N HIS A 252 16.51 43.22 31.15
CA HIS A 252 15.23 43.32 30.44
C HIS A 252 14.08 43.06 31.42
N PRO A 253 13.01 43.89 31.44
CA PRO A 253 11.80 43.61 32.20
C PRO A 253 10.97 42.53 31.51
N LEU A 254 10.44 41.62 32.33
CA LEU A 254 9.49 40.57 31.95
C LEU A 254 8.13 41.19 31.63
N GLU A 255 7.70 41.10 30.37
CA GLU A 255 6.30 41.30 30.00
C GLU A 255 5.49 40.05 30.35
N THR A 256 4.61 40.20 31.33
CA THR A 256 3.53 39.26 31.66
C THR A 256 2.43 39.41 30.62
N ASN A 257 2.22 38.39 29.78
CA ASN A 257 1.03 38.32 28.93
C ASN A 257 -0.13 37.63 29.67
N ASP A 258 -1.22 38.39 29.72
CA ASP A 258 -2.53 38.09 30.26
C ASP A 258 -3.12 36.77 29.76
N VAL A 259 -3.70 36.05 30.71
CA VAL A 259 -4.55 34.89 30.49
C VAL A 259 -5.95 35.40 30.16
N GLY A 260 -6.27 35.43 28.86
CA GLY A 260 -7.62 35.69 28.36
C GLY A 260 -8.56 34.54 28.69
N VAL A 261 -9.38 34.77 29.71
CA VAL A 261 -10.61 34.04 30.06
C VAL A 261 -11.57 34.10 28.87
N LEU A 262 -12.08 32.95 28.41
CA LEU A 262 -13.32 32.89 27.64
C LEU A 262 -14.31 31.93 28.30
N GLU A 263 -15.31 32.60 28.82
CA GLU A 263 -16.55 32.18 29.45
C GLU A 263 -17.42 31.25 28.59
N SER A 264 -17.98 30.25 29.27
CA SER A 264 -19.35 29.72 29.17
C SER A 264 -20.04 29.61 27.80
N PHE A 265 -20.37 28.37 27.44
CA PHE A 265 -21.60 28.09 26.70
C PHE A 265 -22.51 27.16 27.51
N GLN A 266 -23.72 27.67 27.73
CA GLN A 266 -24.76 27.13 28.60
C GLN A 266 -25.52 25.97 27.97
N HIS A 267 -25.98 25.10 28.86
CA HIS A 267 -27.08 24.14 28.73
C HIS A 267 -28.26 24.67 27.90
N SER A 268 -28.68 23.88 26.90
CA SER A 268 -30.06 23.87 26.42
C SER A 268 -30.67 22.51 26.74
N SER A 269 -31.51 22.51 27.77
CA SER A 269 -32.44 21.44 28.13
C SER A 269 -33.78 21.77 27.47
N GLU A 270 -34.17 21.04 26.42
CA GLU A 270 -35.54 21.07 25.91
C GLU A 270 -36.38 19.96 26.56
N ARG A 271 -37.49 20.39 27.19
CA ARG A 271 -38.62 19.58 27.65
C ARG A 271 -39.78 19.71 26.65
N ALA A 272 -40.63 18.69 26.70
CA ALA A 272 -42.03 18.59 26.29
C ALA A 272 -42.29 18.00 24.88
N GLY A 273 -43.17 17.02 24.69
CA GLY A 273 -44.27 16.58 25.56
C GLY A 273 -44.89 15.21 25.17
N PRO A 274 -46.02 14.83 25.81
CA PRO A 274 -46.58 13.49 25.72
C PRO A 274 -47.61 13.36 24.58
N GLY A 275 -47.48 12.27 23.81
CA GLY A 275 -48.40 11.84 22.77
C GLY A 275 -49.56 11.01 23.31
N ASN A 276 -50.74 11.59 23.13
CA ASN A 276 -52.11 11.19 23.39
C ASN A 276 -52.50 9.71 23.12
N GLN A 277 -53.38 9.18 23.97
CA GLN A 277 -54.15 7.95 23.79
C GLN A 277 -55.31 8.18 22.80
N ARG A 278 -55.53 7.23 21.89
CA ARG A 278 -56.85 6.75 21.44
C ARG A 278 -56.70 5.49 20.61
#